data_AF-A0A6M0BGR4-F1
#
_entry.id   AF-A0A6M0BGR4-F1
#
_cell.length_a   1.000
_cell.length_b   1.000
_cell.length_c   1.000
_cell.angle_alpha   90.00
_cell.angle_beta   90.00
_cell.angle_gamma   90.00
#
_symmetry.space_group_name_H-M   'P 1'
#
loop_
_entity.id
_entity.type
_entity.pdbx_description
1 polymer ?
#
loop_
_entity_poly.entity_id
_entity_poly.type
_entity_poly.pdbx_seq_one_letter_code
_entity_poly.pdbx_strand_id
1 'polypeptide(L)'
;MSKTIQAFGNNLLEMEENVPIWEDLLGLNGYIAWECVGLPEETQWYFYKLYLRGVKGRAMDLFEQEVLNPLRQKGEEHVKQYFSAIEKNYSQVYENHHTMPEWLWQKIQPVLEQKY
;
A
#
# COMPACT_ATOMS: atom_id res chain seq x y z
N MET A 1 16.06 13.20 -9.54
CA MET A 1 14.64 13.56 -9.29
C MET A 1 13.81 12.31 -9.56
N SER A 2 12.90 11.91 -8.67
CA SER A 2 12.10 10.68 -8.84
C SER A 2 11.26 10.75 -10.11
N LYS A 3 11.16 9.65 -10.88
CA LYS A 3 10.31 9.56 -12.10
C LYS A 3 8.86 9.96 -11.82
N THR A 4 8.37 9.69 -10.60
CA THR A 4 7.03 10.07 -10.14
C THR A 4 6.88 11.59 -10.06
N ILE A 5 7.85 12.29 -9.48
CA ILE A 5 7.83 13.77 -9.41
C ILE A 5 7.87 14.37 -10.81
N GLN A 6 8.64 13.77 -11.73
CA GLN A 6 8.67 14.22 -13.13
C GLN A 6 7.31 14.04 -13.83
N ALA A 7 6.59 12.96 -13.56
CA ALA A 7 5.30 12.68 -14.16
C ALA A 7 4.19 13.60 -13.62
N PHE A 8 4.17 13.84 -12.31
CA PHE A 8 3.10 14.59 -11.63
C PHE A 8 3.45 16.06 -11.36
N GLY A 9 4.67 16.50 -11.67
CA GLY A 9 5.17 17.85 -11.40
C GLY A 9 5.49 18.12 -9.92
N ASN A 10 4.91 17.34 -8.99
CA ASN A 10 5.04 17.51 -7.55
C ASN A 10 5.27 16.17 -6.84
N ASN A 11 5.77 16.21 -5.60
CA ASN A 11 5.76 15.06 -4.72
C ASN A 11 4.39 14.93 -4.05
N LEU A 12 3.57 14.00 -4.54
CA LEU A 12 2.20 13.79 -4.04
C LEU A 12 2.14 13.43 -2.55
N LEU A 13 3.23 12.91 -1.97
CA LEU A 13 3.33 12.56 -0.56
C LEU A 13 3.56 13.77 0.36
N GLU A 14 3.95 14.93 -0.19
CA GLU A 14 4.26 16.15 0.58
C GLU A 14 3.14 17.20 0.52
N MET A 15 2.28 17.11 -0.51
CA MET A 15 1.21 18.05 -0.78
C MET A 15 0.18 18.06 0.34
N GLU A 16 -0.11 19.25 0.90
CA GLU A 16 -1.07 19.45 1.98
C GLU A 16 -2.49 19.12 1.56
N GLU A 17 -2.82 19.54 0.33
CA GLU A 17 -4.12 19.35 -0.28
C GLU A 17 -4.48 17.86 -0.45
N ASN A 18 -3.49 16.97 -0.42
CA ASN A 18 -3.70 15.53 -0.55
C ASN A 18 -3.90 14.84 0.80
N VAL A 19 -3.66 15.49 1.94
CA VAL A 19 -3.79 14.87 3.27
C VAL A 19 -5.17 14.22 3.47
N PRO A 20 -6.31 14.87 3.15
CA PRO A 20 -7.62 14.25 3.31
C PRO A 20 -7.79 12.97 2.48
N ILE A 21 -7.19 12.93 1.28
CA ILE A 21 -7.22 11.74 0.42
C ILE A 21 -6.42 10.60 1.07
N TRP A 22 -5.27 10.91 1.67
CA TRP A 22 -4.47 9.92 2.39
C TRP A 22 -5.18 9.40 3.65
N GLU A 23 -5.89 10.26 4.38
CA GLU A 23 -6.72 9.84 5.52
C GLU A 23 -7.82 8.85 5.10
N ASP A 24 -8.52 9.14 4.00
CA ASP A 24 -9.55 8.25 3.45
C ASP A 24 -8.97 6.91 3.01
N LEU A 25 -7.84 6.94 2.27
CA LEU A 25 -7.19 5.73 1.77
C LEU A 25 -6.60 4.86 2.89
N LEU A 26 -6.19 5.47 4.00
CA LEU A 26 -5.72 4.77 5.20
C LEU A 26 -6.89 4.31 6.09
N GLY A 27 -8.14 4.67 5.77
CA GLY A 27 -9.33 4.28 6.52
C GLY A 27 -9.48 5.01 7.85
N LEU A 28 -8.88 6.20 7.99
CA LEU A 28 -8.95 7.02 9.20
C LEU A 28 -10.30 7.72 9.31
N ASN A 29 -10.89 8.06 8.17
CA ASN A 29 -12.26 8.55 8.07
C ASN A 29 -13.15 7.33 7.81
N GLY A 30 -14.06 7.01 8.74
CA GLY A 30 -14.90 5.80 8.71
C GLY A 30 -15.85 5.64 7.51
N TYR A 31 -15.72 6.48 6.48
CA TYR A 31 -16.37 6.38 5.18
C TYR A 31 -15.32 6.17 4.08
N ILE A 32 -15.44 5.05 3.34
CA ILE A 32 -14.54 4.73 2.23
C ILE A 32 -15.25 5.11 0.93
N ALA A 33 -14.90 6.26 0.35
CA ALA A 33 -15.38 6.65 -0.98
C ALA A 33 -14.73 5.84 -2.13
N TRP A 34 -13.67 5.08 -1.80
CA TRP A 34 -12.74 4.49 -2.76
C TRP A 34 -12.80 2.96 -2.80
N GLU A 35 -13.99 2.37 -2.72
CA GLU A 35 -14.18 0.90 -2.77
C GLU A 35 -13.51 0.24 -3.99
N CYS A 36 -13.37 0.97 -5.10
CA CYS A 36 -12.73 0.49 -6.32
C CYS A 36 -11.19 0.52 -6.30
N VAL A 37 -10.57 1.15 -5.31
CA VAL A 37 -9.10 1.31 -5.20
C VAL A 37 -8.47 0.21 -4.32
N GLY A 38 -9.29 -0.49 -3.55
CA GLY A 38 -8.87 -1.53 -2.62
C GLY A 38 -9.37 -1.24 -1.20
N LEU A 39 -9.03 -2.13 -0.28
CA LEU A 39 -9.35 -1.97 1.14
C LEU A 39 -8.29 -1.11 1.84
N PRO A 40 -8.64 -0.34 2.89
CA PRO A 40 -7.68 0.49 3.61
C PRO A 40 -6.45 -0.27 4.08
N GLU A 41 -6.62 -1.52 4.50
CA GLU A 41 -5.55 -2.41 4.94
C GLU A 41 -4.51 -2.66 3.83
N GLU A 42 -4.94 -2.78 2.57
CA GLU A 42 -4.02 -2.91 1.43
C GLU A 42 -3.15 -1.66 1.30
N THR A 43 -3.76 -0.48 1.40
CA THR A 43 -3.03 0.79 1.36
C THR A 43 -2.06 0.89 2.53
N GLN A 44 -2.47 0.55 3.74
CA GLN A 44 -1.60 0.52 4.91
C GLN A 44 -0.39 -0.41 4.70
N TRP A 45 -0.58 -1.58 4.06
CA TRP A 45 0.53 -2.47 3.70
C TRP A 45 1.49 -1.85 2.67
N TYR A 46 0.98 -1.14 1.66
CA TYR A 46 1.83 -0.41 0.73
C TYR A 46 2.64 0.68 1.44
N PHE A 47 2.00 1.46 2.32
CA PHE A 47 2.69 2.47 3.13
C PHE A 47 3.73 1.84 4.06
N TYR A 48 3.45 0.69 4.65
CA TYR A 48 4.44 -0.05 5.45
C TYR A 48 5.68 -0.44 4.64
N LYS A 49 5.50 -0.92 3.40
CA LYS A 49 6.64 -1.20 2.49
C LYS A 49 7.43 0.06 2.13
N LEU A 50 6.76 1.19 1.93
CA LEU A 50 7.41 2.48 1.67
C LEU A 50 8.19 2.96 2.90
N TYR A 51 7.63 2.80 4.10
CA TYR A 51 8.28 3.08 5.37
C TYR A 51 9.57 2.27 5.54
N LEU A 52 9.53 0.95 5.29
CA LEU A 52 10.71 0.08 5.34
C LEU A 52 11.80 0.48 4.34
N ARG A 53 11.42 1.11 3.22
CA ARG A 53 12.33 1.65 2.20
C ARG A 53 12.85 3.06 2.55
N GLY A 54 12.45 3.61 3.69
CA GLY A 54 12.86 4.95 4.13
C GLY A 54 12.24 6.08 3.32
N VAL A 55 11.11 5.85 2.65
CA VAL A 55 10.36 6.91 1.96
C VAL A 55 9.82 7.88 3.00
N LYS A 56 9.86 9.17 2.68
CA LYS A 56 9.46 10.28 3.54
C LYS A 56 8.44 11.17 2.87
N GLY A 57 7.76 11.93 3.72
CA GLY A 57 6.84 12.99 3.36
C GLY A 57 5.62 13.00 4.26
N ARG A 58 4.83 14.06 4.18
CA ARG A 58 3.66 14.28 5.02
C ARG A 58 2.70 13.08 5.09
N ALA A 59 2.45 12.41 3.97
CA ALA A 59 1.62 11.19 3.93
C ALA A 59 2.23 10.03 4.74
N MET A 60 3.57 9.91 4.75
CA MET A 60 4.27 8.91 5.56
C MET A 60 4.22 9.27 7.04
N ASP A 61 4.33 10.56 7.39
CA ASP A 61 4.20 11.02 8.77
C ASP A 61 2.80 10.71 9.32
N LEU A 62 1.75 10.95 8.53
CA LEU A 62 0.38 10.57 8.86
C LEU A 62 0.24 9.06 9.11
N PHE A 63 0.75 8.23 8.19
CA PHE A 63 0.75 6.77 8.36
C PHE A 63 1.51 6.32 9.61
N GLU A 64 2.69 6.89 9.86
CA GLU A 64 3.48 6.55 11.04
C GLU A 64 2.72 6.90 12.33
N GLN A 65 2.11 8.08 12.39
CA GLN A 65 1.38 8.57 13.57
C GLN A 65 0.07 7.82 13.82
N GLU A 66 -0.76 7.65 12.81
CA GLU A 66 -2.15 7.20 12.98
C GLU A 66 -2.32 5.69 12.80
N VAL A 67 -1.36 5.00 12.16
CA VAL A 67 -1.46 3.55 11.90
C VAL A 67 -0.31 2.80 12.56
N LEU A 68 0.94 3.11 12.21
CA LEU A 68 2.08 2.30 12.63
C LEU A 68 2.37 2.42 14.13
N ASN A 69 2.36 3.62 14.69
CA ASN A 69 2.65 3.84 16.10
C ASN A 69 1.60 3.19 17.02
N PRO A 70 0.28 3.30 16.77
CA PRO A 70 -0.73 2.55 17.51
C PRO A 70 -0.53 1.03 17.45
N LEU A 71 -0.11 0.48 16.30
CA LEU A 71 0.24 -0.94 16.19
C LEU A 71 1.49 -1.29 17.00
N ARG A 72 2.53 -0.43 16.97
CA ARG A 72 3.77 -0.62 17.73
C ARG A 72 3.57 -0.60 19.23
N GLN A 73 2.61 0.18 19.74
CA GLN A 73 2.24 0.16 21.16
C GLN A 73 1.82 -1.24 21.64
N LYS A 74 1.33 -2.09 20.72
CA LYS A 74 0.98 -3.50 20.99
C LYS A 74 2.16 -4.46 20.82
N GLY A 75 3.34 -3.95 20.43
CA GLY A 75 4.59 -4.69 20.27
C GLY A 75 4.99 -4.91 18.80
N GLU A 76 6.30 -5.00 18.55
CA GLU A 76 6.87 -5.20 17.21
C GLU A 76 6.39 -6.50 16.53
N GLU A 77 6.15 -7.55 17.32
CA GLU A 77 5.60 -8.80 16.81
C GLU A 77 4.17 -8.63 16.30
N HIS A 78 3.38 -7.77 16.95
CA HIS A 78 2.02 -7.46 16.50
C HIS A 78 2.02 -6.74 15.15
N VAL A 79 2.95 -5.80 14.94
CA VAL A 79 3.13 -5.11 13.65
C VAL A 79 3.42 -6.11 12.53
N LYS A 80 4.35 -7.05 12.76
CA LYS A 80 4.70 -8.08 11.77
C LYS A 80 3.51 -8.99 11.45
N GLN A 81 2.78 -9.44 12.47
CA GLN A 81 1.61 -10.29 12.29
C GLN A 81 0.49 -9.58 11.51
N TYR A 82 0.22 -8.32 11.83
CA TYR A 82 -0.77 -7.50 11.16
C TYR A 82 -0.48 -7.40 9.64
N PHE A 83 0.72 -6.93 9.28
CA PHE A 83 1.06 -6.76 7.86
C PHE A 83 1.27 -8.09 7.11
N SER A 84 1.74 -9.15 7.79
CA SER A 84 1.84 -10.48 7.19
C SER A 84 0.46 -11.08 6.88
N ALA A 85 -0.54 -10.84 7.73
CA ALA A 85 -1.91 -11.27 7.48
C ALA A 85 -2.51 -10.57 6.25
N ILE A 86 -2.27 -9.27 6.09
CA ILE A 86 -2.69 -8.50 4.91
C ILE A 86 -1.98 -9.05 3.66
N GLU A 87 -0.65 -9.18 3.71
CA GLU A 87 0.13 -9.69 2.59
C GLU A 87 -0.38 -11.06 2.12
N LYS A 88 -0.69 -11.97 3.05
CA LYS A 88 -1.25 -13.30 2.75
C LYS A 88 -2.61 -13.23 2.04
N ASN A 89 -3.44 -12.24 2.33
CA ASN A 89 -4.77 -12.11 1.76
C ASN A 89 -4.77 -11.47 0.37
N TYR A 90 -3.86 -10.53 0.11
CA TYR A 90 -3.89 -9.71 -1.11
C TYR A 90 -2.74 -9.96 -2.09
N SER A 91 -1.68 -10.67 -1.68
CA SER A 91 -0.52 -10.97 -2.54
C SER A 91 -0.64 -12.32 -3.25
N GLN A 92 -1.79 -13.00 -3.11
CA GLN A 92 -2.04 -14.21 -3.87
C GLN A 92 -2.42 -13.82 -5.30
N VAL A 93 -1.55 -14.13 -6.25
CA VAL A 93 -2.02 -14.39 -7.61
C VAL A 93 -3.03 -15.52 -7.47
N TYR A 94 -4.28 -15.31 -7.90
CA TYR A 94 -5.30 -16.36 -7.84
C TYR A 94 -4.89 -17.54 -8.73
N GLU A 95 -4.12 -18.49 -8.19
CA GLU A 95 -3.69 -19.71 -8.90
C GLU A 95 -4.90 -20.50 -9.43
N ASN A 96 -6.05 -20.39 -8.74
CA ASN A 96 -7.28 -21.11 -9.05
C ASN A 96 -8.37 -20.25 -9.70
N HIS A 97 -8.08 -18.99 -10.07
CA HIS A 97 -9.02 -18.09 -10.73
C HIS A 97 -8.33 -17.28 -11.84
N HIS A 98 -7.68 -17.99 -12.75
CA HIS A 98 -7.23 -17.40 -14.00
C HIS A 98 -8.45 -17.12 -14.89
N THR A 99 -9.05 -15.93 -14.75
CA THR A 99 -9.91 -15.33 -15.80
C THR A 99 -9.08 -14.85 -17.00
N MET A 100 -7.76 -14.89 -16.88
CA MET A 100 -6.82 -14.50 -17.91
C MET A 100 -6.55 -15.68 -18.87
N PRO A 101 -6.75 -15.50 -20.19
CA PRO A 101 -6.40 -16.52 -21.16
C PRO A 101 -4.92 -16.92 -21.07
N GLU A 102 -4.64 -18.22 -21.20
CA GLU A 102 -3.30 -18.82 -21.08
C GLU A 102 -2.23 -18.10 -21.93
N TRP A 103 -2.59 -17.70 -23.16
CA TRP A 103 -1.68 -17.01 -24.09
C TRP A 103 -1.20 -15.65 -23.56
N LEU A 104 -2.00 -14.99 -22.71
CA LEU A 104 -1.67 -13.72 -22.10
C LEU A 104 -0.93 -13.95 -20.78
N TRP A 105 -1.36 -14.94 -19.98
CA TRP A 105 -0.71 -15.30 -18.72
C TRP A 105 0.77 -15.66 -18.92
N GLN A 106 1.11 -16.49 -19.92
CA GLN A 106 2.49 -16.89 -20.21
C GLN A 106 3.43 -15.72 -20.54
N LYS A 107 2.88 -14.58 -20.99
CA LYS A 107 3.66 -13.36 -21.24
C LYS A 107 3.91 -12.54 -19.98
N ILE A 108 2.99 -12.61 -19.01
CA ILE A 108 2.97 -11.73 -17.83
C ILE A 108 3.59 -12.43 -16.60
N GLN A 109 3.38 -13.74 -16.44
CA GLN A 109 3.90 -14.53 -15.32
C GLN A 109 5.39 -14.30 -15.03
N PRO A 110 6.31 -14.29 -16.02
CA PRO A 110 7.74 -14.10 -15.75
C PRO A 110 8.09 -12.75 -15.12
N VAL A 111 7.25 -11.72 -15.33
CA VAL A 111 7.44 -10.38 -14.74
C VAL A 111 6.92 -10.33 -13.31
N LEU A 112 5.84 -11.06 -13.01
CA LEU A 112 5.23 -11.10 -11.67
C LEU A 112 6.00 -11.99 -10.69
N GLU A 113 6.66 -13.03 -11.16
CA GLU A 113 7.41 -13.99 -10.33
C GLU A 113 8.86 -13.55 -10.02
N GLN A 114 9.32 -12.42 -10.57
CA GLN A 114 10.60 -11.83 -10.18
C GLN A 114 10.49 -11.25 -8.77
N LYS A 115 10.79 -12.10 -7.77
CA LYS A 115 11.03 -11.66 -6.40
C LYS A 115 12.19 -10.65 -6.38
N TYR A 116 11.91 -9.48 -5.80
CA TYR A 116 12.93 -8.52 -5.36
C TYR A 116 13.76 -9.08 -4.21
#